data_AF-A0A0Q5PBQ1-F1
#
_entry.id   AF-A0A0Q5PBQ1-F1
#
_cell.length_a   1.000
_cell.length_b   1.000
_cell.length_c   1.000
_cell.angle_alpha   90.00
_cell.angle_beta   90.00
_cell.angle_gamma   90.00
#
_symmetry.space_group_name_H-M   'P 1'
#
loop_
_entity.id
_entity.type
_entity.pdbx_description
1 polymer ?
#
loop_
_entity_poly.entity_id
_entity_poly.type
_entity_poly.pdbx_seq_one_letter_code
_entity_poly.pdbx_strand_id
1 'polypeptide(L)'
;MLATSAFANANSETCQQKQDRISQQIEYAKAHNNTGQLRGLQTALDQAKQNCSEASLEKRRQSRITSAQAKVDSREAELKKAQDKGDGPKKIASRQRKLDEAREELKRAQDPVAP
;
A
#
# COMPACT_ATOMS: atom_id res chain seq x y z
N MET A 1 26.72 8.50 -3.88
CA MET A 1 25.64 7.60 -4.35
C MET A 1 24.35 8.05 -3.70
N LEU A 2 23.48 8.75 -4.44
CA LEU A 2 22.19 9.19 -3.93
C LEU A 2 21.18 8.07 -4.19
N ALA A 3 20.89 7.27 -3.16
CA ALA A 3 19.79 6.33 -3.17
C ALA A 3 18.49 7.12 -3.02
N THR A 4 17.89 7.53 -4.13
CA THR A 4 16.51 7.99 -4.16
C THR A 4 15.60 6.76 -4.03
N SER A 5 15.43 6.31 -2.79
CA SER A 5 14.27 5.50 -2.43
C SER A 5 13.04 6.36 -2.64
N ALA A 6 12.43 6.28 -3.82
CA ALA A 6 11.07 6.72 -4.03
C ALA A 6 10.18 5.83 -3.15
N PHE A 7 9.99 6.24 -1.91
CA PHE A 7 8.84 5.82 -1.14
C PHE A 7 7.64 6.28 -1.97
N ALA A 8 7.04 5.34 -2.69
CA ALA A 8 5.66 5.48 -3.10
C ALA A 8 4.90 5.71 -1.79
N ASN A 9 4.60 6.97 -1.48
CA ASN A 9 3.62 7.31 -0.49
C ASN A 9 2.35 6.61 -0.96
N ALA A 10 2.07 5.46 -0.38
CA ALA A 10 0.78 4.81 -0.44
C ALA A 10 -0.20 5.59 0.43
N ASN A 11 -0.28 6.91 0.22
CA ASN A 11 -1.56 7.58 0.32
C ASN A 11 -2.34 6.95 -0.81
N SER A 12 -3.28 6.08 -0.46
CA SER A 12 -4.12 5.39 -1.42
C SER A 12 -4.77 6.44 -2.31
N GLU A 13 -4.26 6.53 -3.53
CA GLU A 13 -4.73 7.42 -4.58
C GLU A 13 -5.99 6.80 -5.22
N THR A 14 -7.02 7.59 -5.45
CA THR A 14 -8.21 7.14 -6.19
C THR A 14 -7.87 6.82 -7.64
N CYS A 15 -8.72 6.04 -8.32
CA CYS A 15 -8.52 5.79 -9.75
C CYS A 15 -8.59 7.09 -10.55
N GLN A 16 -9.42 8.05 -10.11
CA GLN A 16 -9.54 9.36 -10.74
C GLN A 16 -8.26 10.17 -10.58
N GLN A 17 -7.74 10.33 -9.36
CA GLN A 17 -6.48 11.04 -9.11
C GLN A 17 -5.32 10.43 -9.92
N LYS A 18 -5.26 9.09 -9.99
CA LYS A 18 -4.23 8.40 -10.79
C LYS A 18 -4.33 8.78 -12.27
N GLN A 19 -5.53 8.83 -12.82
CA GLN A 19 -5.76 9.24 -14.20
C GLN A 19 -5.41 10.71 -14.41
N ASP A 20 -5.80 11.59 -13.48
CA ASP A 20 -5.52 13.03 -13.57
C ASP A 20 -4.02 13.33 -13.50
N ARG A 21 -3.28 12.66 -12.62
CA ARG A 21 -1.82 12.76 -12.55
C ARG A 21 -1.16 12.31 -13.86
N ILE A 22 -1.61 11.19 -14.45
CA ILE A 22 -1.07 10.71 -15.73
C ILE A 22 -1.41 11.71 -16.85
N SER A 23 -2.63 12.23 -16.89
CA SER A 23 -3.05 13.28 -17.83
C SER A 23 -2.19 14.54 -17.72
N GLN A 24 -1.89 15.02 -16.51
CA GLN A 24 -0.99 16.16 -16.30
C GLN A 24 0.43 15.89 -16.83
N GLN A 25 0.95 14.68 -16.61
CA GLN A 25 2.25 14.28 -17.16
C GLN A 25 2.23 14.18 -18.70
N ILE A 26 1.09 13.80 -19.29
CA ILE A 26 0.90 13.79 -20.74
C ILE A 26 0.98 15.22 -21.29
N GLU A 27 0.28 16.17 -20.69
CA GLU A 27 0.31 17.58 -21.13
C GLU A 27 1.72 18.17 -21.01
N TYR A 28 2.44 17.85 -19.94
CA TYR A 28 3.85 18.20 -19.80
C TYR A 28 4.71 17.58 -20.91
N ALA A 29 4.60 16.27 -21.14
CA ALA A 29 5.38 15.57 -22.16
C ALA A 29 5.10 16.12 -23.58
N LYS A 30 3.86 16.50 -23.87
CA LYS A 30 3.48 17.18 -25.13
C LYS A 30 4.16 18.55 -25.24
N ALA A 31 4.06 19.39 -24.22
CA ALA A 31 4.63 20.74 -24.23
C ALA A 31 6.16 20.75 -24.43
N HIS A 32 6.84 19.70 -23.94
CA HIS A 32 8.28 19.53 -24.05
C HIS A 32 8.75 18.63 -25.21
N ASN A 33 7.85 18.24 -26.13
CA ASN A 33 8.15 17.35 -27.26
C ASN A 33 8.81 16.01 -26.88
N ASN A 34 8.53 15.50 -25.67
CA ASN A 34 9.08 14.24 -25.20
C ASN A 34 8.21 13.05 -25.68
N THR A 35 8.39 12.69 -26.95
CA THR A 35 7.56 11.69 -27.64
C THR A 35 7.64 10.28 -27.04
N GLY A 36 8.81 9.90 -26.50
CA GLY A 36 9.00 8.61 -25.83
C GLY A 36 8.22 8.52 -24.52
N GLN A 37 8.32 9.55 -23.68
CA GLN A 37 7.56 9.64 -22.44
C GLN A 37 6.05 9.71 -22.71
N LEU A 38 5.64 10.50 -23.70
CA LEU A 38 4.23 10.64 -24.10
C LEU A 38 3.59 9.29 -24.43
N ARG A 39 4.26 8.45 -25.23
CA ARG A 39 3.75 7.13 -25.60
C ARG A 39 3.57 6.22 -24.38
N GLY A 40 4.55 6.21 -23.48
CA GLY A 40 4.48 5.43 -22.24
C GLY A 40 3.33 5.88 -21.33
N LEU A 41 3.14 7.19 -21.19
CA LEU A 41 2.07 7.77 -20.38
C LEU A 41 0.68 7.52 -20.97
N GLN A 42 0.53 7.55 -22.29
CA GLN A 42 -0.74 7.22 -22.95
C GLN A 42 -1.14 5.77 -22.66
N THR A 43 -0.20 4.83 -22.79
CA THR A 43 -0.42 3.42 -22.42
C THR A 43 -0.78 3.28 -20.94
N ALA A 44 -0.09 4.01 -20.05
CA ALA A 44 -0.38 3.98 -18.62
C ALA A 44 -1.78 4.52 -18.29
N LEU A 45 -2.23 5.56 -19.00
CA LEU A 45 -3.58 6.12 -18.85
C LEU A 45 -4.64 5.12 -19.30
N ASP A 46 -4.44 4.47 -20.44
CA ASP A 46 -5.37 3.47 -20.96
C ASP A 46 -5.48 2.26 -20.02
N GLN A 47 -4.33 1.79 -19.49
CA GLN A 47 -4.32 0.74 -18.47
C GLN A 47 -5.01 1.17 -17.18
N ALA A 48 -4.85 2.42 -16.74
CA ALA A 48 -5.53 2.95 -15.56
C ALA A 48 -7.06 2.97 -15.77
N LYS A 49 -7.53 3.41 -16.95
CA LYS A 49 -8.96 3.41 -17.31
C LYS A 49 -9.55 2.01 -17.39
N GLN A 50 -8.81 1.05 -17.90
CA GLN A 50 -9.29 -0.34 -18.07
C GLN A 50 -9.29 -1.13 -16.75
N ASN A 51 -8.27 -0.93 -15.91
CA ASN A 51 -8.01 -1.82 -14.77
C ASN A 51 -8.28 -1.18 -13.39
N CYS A 52 -8.53 0.13 -13.35
CA CYS A 52 -8.81 0.82 -12.09
C CYS A 52 -10.29 1.21 -12.04
N SER A 53 -11.02 0.58 -11.12
CA SER A 53 -12.33 1.06 -10.65
C SER A 53 -12.31 1.27 -9.15
N GLU A 54 -13.06 2.25 -8.64
CA GLU A 54 -13.19 2.49 -7.20
C GLU A 54 -13.67 1.23 -6.45
N ALA A 55 -14.62 0.49 -7.03
CA ALA A 55 -15.07 -0.78 -6.47
C ALA A 55 -13.94 -1.82 -6.36
N SER A 56 -13.03 -1.89 -7.33
CA SER A 56 -11.88 -2.78 -7.28
C SER A 56 -10.83 -2.32 -6.26
N LEU A 57 -10.66 -1.00 -6.05
CA LEU A 57 -9.82 -0.44 -5.00
C LEU A 57 -10.38 -0.79 -3.61
N GLU A 58 -11.68 -0.61 -3.40
CA GLU A 58 -12.31 -0.94 -2.12
C GLU A 58 -12.24 -2.45 -1.84
N LYS A 59 -12.49 -3.30 -2.84
CA LYS A 59 -12.32 -4.76 -2.68
C LYS A 59 -10.89 -5.12 -2.28
N ARG A 60 -9.88 -4.51 -2.91
CA ARG A 60 -8.46 -4.71 -2.53
C ARG A 60 -8.17 -4.23 -1.12
N ARG A 61 -8.76 -3.09 -0.72
CA ARG A 61 -8.65 -2.56 0.65
C ARG A 61 -9.27 -3.51 1.67
N GLN A 62 -10.50 -3.97 1.45
CA GLN A 62 -11.17 -4.93 2.32
C GLN A 62 -10.40 -6.25 2.44
N SER A 63 -9.82 -6.73 1.33
CA SER A 63 -8.92 -7.90 1.37
C SER A 63 -7.69 -7.65 2.22
N ARG A 64 -7.03 -6.48 2.09
CA ARG A 64 -5.89 -6.11 2.92
C ARG A 64 -6.26 -6.02 4.40
N ILE A 65 -7.39 -5.42 4.73
CA ILE A 65 -7.90 -5.33 6.11
C ILE A 65 -8.08 -6.74 6.68
N THR A 66 -8.75 -7.62 5.93
CA THR A 66 -9.01 -9.00 6.36
C THR A 66 -7.71 -9.77 6.61
N SER A 67 -6.74 -9.66 5.69
CA SER A 67 -5.43 -10.29 5.84
C SER A 67 -4.62 -9.72 7.01
N ALA A 68 -4.65 -8.40 7.21
CA ALA A 68 -3.97 -7.74 8.32
C ALA A 68 -4.59 -8.12 9.67
N GLN A 69 -5.92 -8.21 9.76
CA GLN A 69 -6.60 -8.68 10.97
C GLN A 69 -6.20 -10.11 11.31
N ALA A 70 -6.24 -11.03 10.33
CA ALA A 70 -5.80 -12.41 10.55
C ALA A 70 -4.33 -12.50 11.00
N LYS A 71 -3.48 -11.60 10.50
CA LYS A 71 -2.08 -11.48 10.94
C LYS A 71 -1.98 -11.00 12.39
N VAL A 72 -2.76 -10.01 12.80
CA VAL A 72 -2.83 -9.56 14.20
C VAL A 72 -3.22 -10.72 15.11
N ASP A 73 -4.34 -11.39 14.80
CA ASP A 73 -4.86 -12.50 15.61
C ASP A 73 -3.81 -13.62 15.75
N SER A 74 -3.12 -13.95 14.66
CA SER A 74 -2.02 -14.93 14.65
C SER A 74 -0.85 -14.50 15.55
N ARG A 75 -0.44 -13.21 15.52
CA ARG A 75 0.67 -12.70 16.34
C ARG A 75 0.29 -12.61 17.82
N GLU A 76 -0.96 -12.29 18.14
CA GLU A 76 -1.47 -12.33 19.51
C GLU A 76 -1.42 -13.75 20.07
N ALA A 77 -1.89 -14.74 19.30
CA ALA A 77 -1.82 -16.14 19.70
C ALA A 77 -0.36 -16.64 19.88
N GLU A 78 0.56 -16.24 19.00
CA GLU A 78 1.98 -16.56 19.13
C GLU A 78 2.62 -15.94 20.39
N LEU A 79 2.30 -14.68 20.69
CA LEU A 79 2.80 -14.00 21.88
C LEU A 79 2.27 -14.67 23.15
N LYS A 80 0.96 -14.93 23.21
CA LYS A 80 0.33 -15.65 24.32
C LYS A 80 0.98 -17.01 24.54
N LYS A 81 1.16 -17.80 23.48
CA LYS A 81 1.81 -19.11 23.55
C LYS A 81 3.26 -19.02 24.08
N ALA A 82 3.99 -17.96 23.76
CA ALA A 82 5.34 -17.77 24.28
C ALA A 82 5.34 -17.41 25.77
N GLN A 83 4.38 -16.58 26.20
CA GLN A 83 4.18 -16.25 27.62
C GLN A 83 3.80 -17.49 28.43
N ASP A 84 2.83 -18.27 27.96
CA ASP A 84 2.35 -19.50 28.63
C ASP A 84 3.47 -20.57 28.74
N LYS A 85 4.42 -20.59 27.79
CA LYS A 85 5.59 -21.49 27.80
C LYS A 85 6.74 -20.99 28.66
N GLY A 86 6.67 -19.76 29.18
CA GLY A 86 7.80 -19.14 29.89
C GLY A 86 9.01 -18.89 28.98
N ASP A 87 8.79 -18.59 27.69
CA ASP A 87 9.88 -18.21 26.79
C ASP A 87 10.64 -16.99 27.34
N GLY A 88 11.96 -16.97 27.15
CA GLY A 88 12.80 -15.90 27.68
C GLY A 88 12.46 -14.50 27.15
N PRO A 89 12.85 -13.44 27.88
CA PRO A 89 12.42 -12.06 27.63
C PRO A 89 12.74 -11.56 26.21
N LYS A 90 13.86 -11.97 25.63
CA LYS A 90 14.23 -11.62 24.25
C LYS A 90 13.22 -12.15 23.20
N LYS A 91 12.71 -13.37 23.39
CA LYS A 91 11.71 -13.95 22.48
C LYS A 91 10.36 -13.26 22.63
N ILE A 92 9.94 -12.99 23.88
CA ILE A 92 8.71 -12.25 24.17
C ILE A 92 8.76 -10.85 23.51
N ALA A 93 9.84 -10.10 23.71
CA ALA A 93 10.02 -8.79 23.09
C ALA A 93 9.99 -8.84 21.55
N SER A 94 10.60 -9.87 20.94
CA SER A 94 10.55 -10.07 19.49
C SER A 94 9.14 -10.34 18.98
N ARG A 95 8.32 -11.10 19.71
CA ARG A 95 6.92 -11.37 19.34
C ARG A 95 6.03 -10.15 19.54
N GLN A 96 6.23 -9.40 20.62
CA GLN A 96 5.52 -8.14 20.86
C GLN A 96 5.77 -7.17 19.70
N ARG A 97 7.03 -6.97 19.28
CA ARG A 97 7.35 -6.11 18.14
C ARG A 97 6.63 -6.53 16.86
N LYS A 98 6.57 -7.84 16.56
CA LYS A 98 5.85 -8.35 15.38
C LYS A 98 4.34 -8.14 15.47
N LEU A 99 3.77 -8.19 16.67
CA LEU A 99 2.38 -7.86 16.90
C LEU A 99 2.12 -6.37 16.66
N ASP A 100 2.99 -5.50 17.18
CA ASP A 100 2.90 -4.06 16.98
C ASP A 100 3.01 -3.70 15.50
N GLU A 101 3.97 -4.30 14.77
CA GLU A 101 4.09 -4.16 13.31
C GLU A 101 2.82 -4.58 12.55
N ALA A 102 2.18 -5.68 12.98
CA ALA A 102 0.94 -6.16 12.37
C ALA A 102 -0.25 -5.23 12.67
N ARG A 103 -0.32 -4.66 13.89
CA ARG A 103 -1.34 -3.68 14.27
C ARG A 103 -1.20 -2.38 13.48
N GLU A 104 0.02 -1.92 13.26
CA GLU A 104 0.30 -0.76 12.40
C GLU A 104 -0.05 -1.04 10.93
N GLU A 105 0.15 -2.27 10.44
CA GLU A 105 -0.30 -2.66 9.10
C GLU A 105 -1.81 -2.68 8.96
N LEU A 106 -2.53 -3.19 9.97
CA LEU A 106 -3.99 -3.16 10.02
C LEU A 106 -4.51 -1.72 10.00
N LYS A 107 -3.93 -0.84 10.83
CA LYS A 107 -4.27 0.59 10.85
C LYS A 107 -4.11 1.23 9.48
N ARG A 108 -2.95 1.03 8.82
CA ARG A 108 -2.72 1.51 7.44
C ARG A 108 -3.64 0.89 6.38
N ALA A 109 -4.20 -0.29 6.63
CA ALA A 109 -5.20 -0.88 5.74
C ALA A 109 -6.60 -0.30 5.97
N GLN A 110 -6.89 0.15 7.19
CA GLN A 110 -8.12 0.82 7.61
C GLN A 110 -8.11 2.33 7.31
N ASP A 111 -6.96 2.93 7.04
CA ASP A 111 -6.92 4.31 6.60
C ASP A 111 -7.68 4.46 5.25
N PRO A 112 -8.49 5.52 5.11
CA PRO A 112 -9.24 5.77 3.88
C PRO A 112 -8.32 6.18 2.72
N VAL A 113 -8.76 5.85 1.50
CA VAL A 113 -8.25 6.43 0.25
C VAL A 113 -8.55 7.93 0.30
N ALA A 114 -7.53 8.78 0.40
CA ALA A 114 -7.74 10.21 0.46
C ALA A 114 -8.26 10.70 -0.90
N PRO A 115 -9.32 11.54 -0.93
CA PRO A 115 -9.88 12.08 -2.17
C PRO A 115 -8.91 13.00 -2.90
#